data_AF-A0A7X9YBT4-F1
#
_entry.id   AF-A0A7X9YBT4-F1
#
_cell.length_a   1.000
_cell.length_b   1.000
_cell.length_c   1.000
_cell.angle_alpha   90.00
_cell.angle_beta   90.00
_cell.angle_gamma   90.00
#
_symmetry.space_group_name_H-M   'P 1'
#
loop_
_entity.id
_entity.type
_entity.pdbx_description
1 polymer ?
#
loop_
_entity_poly.entity_id
_entity_poly.type
_entity_poly.pdbx_seq_one_letter_code
_entity_poly.pdbx_strand_id
1 'polypeptide(L)'
;MTKPNFPTNRYRLLRTNFTDSHPLVIDTEAKAEDIQSAAHQRIRAATDLLETFSCLTFEHADLKDISHIINALYLLVQDGCDLLEAAQHVQLQPATHHPTQTGQTYS
;
A
#
# COMPACT_ATOMS: atom_id res chain seq x y z
N MET A 1 22.50 24.58 5.52
CA MET A 1 21.13 24.07 5.35
C MET A 1 21.23 22.58 5.08
N THR A 2 21.21 21.77 6.14
CA THR A 2 21.39 20.32 6.09
C THR A 2 20.16 19.69 5.44
N LYS A 3 20.34 19.06 4.26
CA LYS A 3 19.29 18.24 3.66
C LYS A 3 18.96 17.11 4.64
N PRO A 4 17.70 16.94 5.07
CA PRO A 4 17.33 15.76 5.84
C PRO A 4 17.69 14.53 5.00
N ASN A 5 18.54 13.68 5.56
CA ASN A 5 18.94 12.41 4.97
C ASN A 5 17.76 11.43 5.15
N PHE A 6 16.80 11.45 4.22
CA PHE A 6 15.77 10.43 4.20
C PHE A 6 16.44 9.12 3.76
N PRO A 7 16.28 8.01 4.51
CA PRO A 7 16.73 6.72 4.03
C PRO A 7 16.10 6.47 2.66
N THR A 8 16.94 6.38 1.63
CA THR A 8 16.57 6.33 0.21
C THR A 8 15.78 5.09 -0.20
N ASN A 9 15.22 4.34 0.76
CA ASN A 9 14.49 3.08 0.56
C ASN A 9 13.27 2.92 1.48
N ARG A 10 12.90 3.96 2.25
CA ARG A 10 11.73 3.91 3.15
C ARG A 10 10.39 4.01 2.40
N TYR A 11 10.34 4.78 1.32
CA TYR A 11 9.09 4.99 0.60
C TYR A 11 9.12 4.22 -0.72
N ARG A 12 8.21 3.25 -0.84
CA ARG A 12 7.97 2.51 -2.08
C ARG A 12 6.79 3.13 -2.81
N LEU A 13 6.94 3.40 -4.09
CA LEU A 13 5.86 3.96 -4.91
C LEU A 13 4.80 2.89 -5.21
N LEU A 14 3.52 3.28 -5.23
CA LEU A 14 2.46 2.47 -5.83
C LEU A 14 2.59 2.46 -7.36
N ARG A 15 2.32 1.33 -8.00
CA ARG A 15 2.33 1.20 -9.47
C ARG A 15 1.22 2.00 -10.14
N THR A 16 0.17 2.32 -9.39
CA THR A 16 -1.01 3.08 -9.82
C THR A 16 -0.81 4.59 -9.86
N ASN A 17 0.40 5.10 -9.58
CA ASN A 17 0.69 6.52 -9.72
C ASN A 17 0.63 6.95 -11.20
N PHE A 18 -0.29 7.85 -11.54
CA PHE A 18 -0.47 8.39 -12.90
C PHE A 18 0.24 9.72 -13.15
N THR A 19 1.01 10.21 -12.17
CA THR A 19 1.64 11.54 -12.23
C THR A 19 3.13 11.41 -11.96
N ASP A 20 3.93 12.28 -12.59
CA ASP A 20 5.38 12.30 -12.43
C ASP A 20 5.81 12.56 -10.97
N SER A 21 4.94 13.19 -10.17
CA SER A 21 5.17 13.45 -8.75
C SER A 21 4.96 12.24 -7.82
N HIS A 22 4.35 11.16 -8.30
CA HIS A 22 4.11 9.90 -7.54
C HIS A 22 3.69 10.11 -6.06
N PRO A 23 2.58 10.81 -5.80
CA PRO A 23 2.24 11.27 -4.45
C PRO A 23 1.82 10.15 -3.49
N LEU A 24 1.44 8.97 -4.00
CA LEU A 24 1.02 7.85 -3.18
C LEU A 24 2.16 6.84 -3.01
N VAL A 25 2.57 6.66 -1.75
CA VAL A 25 3.69 5.82 -1.35
C VAL A 25 3.33 4.91 -0.19
N ILE A 26 4.00 3.77 -0.13
CA ILE A 26 3.99 2.84 0.99
C ILE A 26 5.20 3.17 1.85
N ASP A 27 4.96 3.43 3.13
CA ASP A 27 6.01 3.55 4.13
C ASP A 27 6.46 2.15 4.57
N THR A 28 7.62 1.70 4.08
CA THR A 28 8.18 0.37 4.38
C THR A 28 8.77 0.27 5.79
N GLU A 29 8.85 1.37 6.54
CA GLU A 29 9.18 1.35 7.97
C GLU A 29 7.94 1.22 8.87
N ALA A 30 6.73 1.28 8.30
CA ALA A 30 5.52 0.96 9.04
C ALA A 30 5.49 -0.53 9.43
N LYS A 31 4.75 -0.86 10.49
CA LYS A 31 4.67 -2.26 10.92
C LYS A 31 4.02 -3.12 9.84
N ALA A 32 4.54 -4.32 9.63
CA ALA A 32 3.99 -5.25 8.66
C ALA A 32 2.48 -5.51 8.88
N GLU A 33 2.02 -5.56 10.12
CA GLU A 33 0.59 -5.74 10.49
C GLU A 33 -0.30 -4.59 9.98
N ASP A 34 0.20 -3.36 10.02
CA ASP A 34 -0.52 -2.17 9.55
C ASP A 34 -0.61 -2.18 8.02
N ILE A 35 0.51 -2.51 7.35
CA ILE A 35 0.58 -2.62 5.89
C ILE A 35 -0.34 -3.76 5.39
N GLN A 36 -0.34 -4.91 6.07
CA GLN A 36 -1.24 -6.04 5.76
C GLN A 36 -2.71 -5.66 5.94
N SER A 37 -3.04 -4.97 7.04
CA SER A 37 -4.41 -4.51 7.29
C SER A 37 -4.87 -3.56 6.19
N ALA A 38 -4.01 -2.63 5.76
CA ALA A 38 -4.30 -1.72 4.65
C ALA A 38 -4.46 -2.45 3.30
N ALA A 39 -3.68 -3.51 3.07
CA ALA A 39 -3.79 -4.35 1.88
C ALA A 39 -5.12 -5.12 1.87
N HIS A 40 -5.47 -5.75 3.00
CA HIS A 40 -6.73 -6.46 3.18
C HIS A 40 -7.90 -5.54 2.91
N GLN A 41 -7.92 -4.34 3.48
CA GLN A 41 -9.01 -3.38 3.26
C GLN A 41 -9.24 -3.08 1.77
N ARG A 42 -8.18 -2.89 0.98
CA ARG A 42 -8.29 -2.63 -0.46
C ARG A 42 -8.78 -3.84 -1.25
N ILE A 43 -8.25 -5.03 -0.96
CA ILE A 43 -8.69 -6.26 -1.62
C ILE A 43 -10.15 -6.56 -1.27
N ARG A 44 -10.56 -6.38 -0.01
CA ARG A 44 -11.96 -6.54 0.39
C ARG A 44 -12.86 -5.53 -0.32
N ALA A 45 -12.49 -4.25 -0.34
CA ALA A 45 -13.25 -3.24 -1.07
C ALA A 45 -13.36 -3.56 -2.57
N ALA A 46 -12.31 -4.11 -3.19
CA ALA A 46 -12.37 -4.59 -4.57
C ALA A 46 -13.36 -5.74 -4.74
N THR A 47 -13.35 -6.72 -3.83
CA THR A 47 -14.30 -7.84 -3.85
C THR A 47 -15.74 -7.35 -3.69
N ASP A 48 -16.02 -6.51 -2.70
CA ASP A 48 -17.35 -5.96 -2.44
C ASP A 48 -17.87 -5.15 -3.66
N LEU A 49 -16.96 -4.38 -4.30
CA LEU A 49 -17.27 -3.64 -5.51
C LEU A 49 -17.51 -4.57 -6.71
N LEU A 50 -16.77 -5.67 -6.84
CA LEU A 50 -16.95 -6.65 -7.91
C LEU A 50 -18.29 -7.40 -7.78
N GLU A 51 -18.68 -7.76 -6.55
CA GLU A 51 -19.99 -8.35 -6.27
C GLU A 51 -21.12 -7.39 -6.67
N THR A 52 -20.98 -6.12 -6.29
CA THR A 52 -21.93 -5.07 -6.68
C THR A 52 -21.97 -4.90 -8.20
N PHE A 53 -20.81 -4.87 -8.85
CA PHE A 53 -20.69 -4.70 -10.29
C PHE A 53 -21.31 -5.86 -11.07
N SER A 54 -21.12 -7.09 -10.60
CA SER A 54 -21.74 -8.28 -11.18
C SER A 54 -23.24 -8.07 -11.27
N CYS A 55 -23.91 -7.68 -10.18
CA CYS A 55 -25.34 -7.38 -10.16
C CYS A 55 -25.73 -6.25 -11.14
N LEU A 56 -24.97 -5.15 -11.18
CA LEU A 56 -25.26 -4.00 -12.06
C LEU A 56 -25.13 -4.32 -13.55
N THR A 57 -24.19 -5.19 -13.94
CA THR A 57 -24.04 -5.59 -15.36
C THR A 57 -25.25 -6.37 -15.89
N PHE A 58 -26.01 -7.03 -15.02
CA PHE A 58 -27.27 -7.69 -15.40
C PHE A 58 -28.45 -6.70 -15.53
N GLU A 59 -28.34 -5.52 -14.92
CA GLU A 59 -29.46 -4.64 -14.61
C GLU A 59 -29.28 -3.20 -15.16
N HIS A 60 -28.60 -3.00 -16.31
CA HIS A 60 -28.54 -1.72 -17.08
C HIS A 60 -27.32 -0.77 -16.88
N ALA A 61 -26.11 -1.26 -16.56
CA ALA A 61 -24.93 -0.37 -16.53
C ALA A 61 -24.56 0.18 -17.94
N ASP A 62 -24.40 1.51 -18.08
CA ASP A 62 -23.84 2.12 -19.29
C ASP A 62 -22.32 1.88 -19.38
N LEU A 63 -21.74 1.93 -20.59
CA LEU A 63 -20.32 1.73 -20.86
C LEU A 63 -19.41 2.64 -20.03
N LYS A 64 -19.89 3.84 -19.66
CA LYS A 64 -19.17 4.76 -18.78
C LYS A 64 -19.08 4.23 -17.35
N ASP A 65 -20.19 3.76 -16.79
CA ASP A 65 -20.22 3.19 -15.43
C ASP A 65 -19.32 1.96 -15.35
N ILE A 66 -19.37 1.10 -16.37
CA ILE A 66 -18.48 -0.05 -16.51
C ILE A 66 -17.01 0.40 -16.49
N SER A 67 -16.64 1.40 -17.30
CA SER A 67 -15.25 1.88 -17.37
C SER A 67 -14.77 2.48 -16.04
N HIS A 68 -15.62 3.22 -15.34
CA HIS A 68 -15.29 3.80 -14.03
C HIS A 68 -15.12 2.72 -12.95
N ILE A 69 -16.01 1.73 -12.93
CA ILE A 69 -15.95 0.63 -11.96
C ILE A 69 -14.73 -0.26 -12.22
N ILE A 70 -14.45 -0.59 -13.48
CA ILE A 70 -13.25 -1.35 -13.85
C ILE A 70 -11.97 -0.61 -13.43
N ASN A 71 -11.93 0.72 -13.62
CA ASN A 71 -10.78 1.51 -13.18
C ASN A 71 -10.63 1.49 -11.64
N ALA A 72 -11.72 1.65 -10.89
CA ALA A 72 -11.69 1.56 -9.44
C ALA A 72 -11.23 0.19 -8.94
N LEU A 73 -11.73 -0.89 -9.55
CA LEU A 73 -11.30 -2.27 -9.29
C LEU A 73 -9.80 -2.45 -9.56
N TYR A 74 -9.32 -1.98 -10.72
CA TYR A 74 -7.91 -2.03 -11.07
C TYR A 74 -7.03 -1.35 -10.01
N LEU A 75 -7.39 -0.15 -9.57
CA LEU A 75 -6.65 0.59 -8.55
C LEU A 75 -6.62 -0.15 -7.21
N LEU A 76 -7.78 -0.60 -6.72
CA LEU A 76 -7.87 -1.29 -5.44
C LEU A 76 -7.08 -2.60 -5.43
N VAL A 77 -7.14 -3.37 -6.53
CA VAL A 77 -6.40 -4.63 -6.66
C VAL A 77 -4.90 -4.38 -6.75
N GLN A 78 -4.45 -3.45 -7.61
CA GLN A 78 -3.03 -3.15 -7.73
C GLN A 78 -2.43 -2.60 -6.44
N ASP A 79 -3.11 -1.64 -5.79
CA ASP A 79 -2.66 -1.10 -4.52
C ASP A 79 -2.61 -2.19 -3.44
N GLY A 80 -3.60 -3.08 -3.40
CA GLY A 80 -3.62 -4.22 -2.50
C GLY A 80 -2.44 -5.17 -2.73
N CYS A 81 -2.12 -5.48 -3.98
CA CYS A 81 -0.95 -6.29 -4.34
C CYS A 81 0.37 -5.62 -3.94
N ASP A 82 0.53 -4.33 -4.23
CA ASP A 82 1.74 -3.59 -3.86
C ASP A 82 1.94 -3.55 -2.34
N LEU A 83 0.87 -3.39 -1.56
CA LEU A 83 0.92 -3.44 -0.10
C LEU A 83 1.24 -4.85 0.43
N LEU A 84 0.70 -5.91 -0.17
CA LEU A 84 1.04 -7.28 0.21
C LEU A 84 2.52 -7.59 -0.06
N GLU A 85 3.04 -7.22 -1.23
CA GLU A 85 4.45 -7.36 -1.54
C GLU A 85 5.31 -6.57 -0.53
N ALA A 86 4.95 -5.31 -0.25
CA ALA A 86 5.66 -4.49 0.73
C ALA A 86 5.65 -5.11 2.14
N ALA A 87 4.49 -5.59 2.61
CA ALA A 87 4.39 -6.23 3.91
C ALA A 87 5.26 -7.50 4.01
N GLN A 88 5.28 -8.33 2.95
CA GLN A 88 6.16 -9.50 2.89
C GLN A 88 7.64 -9.10 2.98
N HIS A 89 8.03 -8.05 2.26
CA HIS A 89 9.39 -7.52 2.35
C HIS A 89 9.74 -7.01 3.75
N VAL A 90 8.82 -6.33 4.44
CA VAL A 90 9.04 -5.86 5.82
C VAL A 90 9.17 -7.04 6.78
N GLN A 91 8.37 -8.09 6.60
CA GLN A 91 8.37 -9.25 7.48
C GLN A 91 9.60 -10.17 7.30
N LEU A 92 10.17 -10.21 6.09
CA LEU A 92 11.38 -10.96 5.76
C LEU A 92 12.68 -10.20 6.08
N GLN A 93 12.61 -8.90 6.31
CA GLN A 93 13.76 -8.14 6.79
C GLN A 93 14.02 -8.54 8.25
N PRO A 94 15.19 -9.12 8.58
CA PRO A 94 15.52 -9.41 9.97
C PRO A 94 15.46 -8.08 10.71
N ALA A 95 14.69 -8.03 11.80
CA ALA A 95 14.53 -6.85 12.63
C ALA A 95 15.90 -6.21 12.85
N THR A 96 16.21 -5.15 12.11
CA THR A 96 17.47 -4.44 12.26
C THR A 96 17.38 -3.79 13.62
N HIS A 97 18.04 -4.46 14.56
CA HIS A 97 18.29 -4.08 15.93
C HIS A 97 18.23 -2.56 16.12
N HIS A 98 17.28 -2.10 16.93
CA HIS A 98 17.59 -0.98 17.81
C HIS A 98 18.78 -1.44 18.66
N PRO A 99 19.95 -0.78 18.61
CA PRO A 99 20.95 -1.01 19.63
C PRO A 99 20.33 -0.54 20.94
N THR A 100 20.09 -1.49 21.83
CA THR A 100 19.88 -1.25 23.25
C THR A 100 21.00 -0.32 23.70
N GLN A 101 20.68 0.90 24.08
CA GLN A 101 21.64 1.86 24.61
C GLN A 101 22.06 1.36 26.00
N THR A 102 23.06 0.49 26.02
CA THR A 102 23.68 -0.03 27.24
C THR A 102 24.56 1.06 27.84
N GLY A 103 24.26 1.41 29.10
CA GLY A 103 25.19 1.88 30.13
C GLY A 103 26.21 2.94 29.76
N GLN A 104 25.97 4.17 30.20
CA GLN A 104 27.06 5.08 30.58
C GLN A 104 26.96 5.38 32.07
N THR A 105 27.69 4.58 32.84
CA THR A 105 28.22 4.90 34.17
C THR A 105 29.02 6.20 34.07
N TYR A 106 28.58 7.25 34.76
CA TYR A 106 29.45 8.39 35.07
C TYR A 106 30.02 8.18 36.47
N SER A 107 31.36 8.29 36.52
CA SER A 107 32.22 8.25 37.71
C SER A 107 31.94 9.39 38.68
#